data_AF-A0A9D8A459-F1
#
_entry.id   AF-A0A9D8A459-F1
#
_cell.length_a   1.000
_cell.length_b   1.000
_cell.length_c   1.000
_cell.angle_alpha   90.00
_cell.angle_beta   90.00
_cell.angle_gamma   90.00
#
_symmetry.space_group_name_H-M   'P 1'
#
loop_
_entity.id
_entity.type
_entity.pdbx_description
1 polymer ?
#
loop_
_entity_poly.entity_id
_entity_poly.type
_entity_poly.pdbx_seq_one_letter_code
_entity_poly.pdbx_strand_id
1 'polypeptide(L)'
;MTELHPSIVALVSLASGIASNHPAMGQCQLKKLRSMGITEKQIDVAIEIARHIRDEAAQKIDLAFDNALDSKASNTKQPNSTAQSCCSSTDSGTPCC
;
A
#
# COMPACT_ATOMS: atom_id res chain seq x y z
N MET A 1 5.50 17.39 33.07
CA MET A 1 4.94 16.68 31.90
C MET A 1 3.43 16.86 31.94
N THR A 2 2.85 17.46 30.91
CA THR A 2 1.39 17.51 30.75
C THR A 2 0.93 16.14 30.28
N GLU A 3 0.26 15.40 31.16
CA GLU A 3 -0.33 14.11 30.78
C GLU A 3 -1.60 14.37 29.96
N LEU A 4 -1.65 13.78 28.77
CA LEU A 4 -2.85 13.76 27.96
C LEU A 4 -3.94 12.96 28.69
N HIS A 5 -5.19 13.39 28.55
CA HIS A 5 -6.31 12.65 29.10
C HIS A 5 -6.32 11.23 28.52
N PRO A 6 -6.53 10.17 29.34
CA PRO A 6 -6.41 8.78 28.88
C PRO A 6 -7.29 8.41 27.68
N SER A 7 -8.44 9.07 27.50
CA SER A 7 -9.30 8.85 26.33
C SER A 7 -8.67 9.35 25.04
N ILE A 8 -7.92 10.46 25.07
CA ILE A 8 -7.21 11.01 23.92
C ILE A 8 -6.10 10.04 23.51
N VAL A 9 -5.35 9.54 24.49
CA VAL A 9 -4.32 8.53 24.26
C VAL A 9 -4.91 7.26 23.63
N ALA A 10 -6.08 6.82 24.11
CA ALA A 10 -6.76 5.66 23.56
C ALA A 10 -7.30 5.89 22.13
N LEU A 11 -7.84 7.07 21.81
CA LEU A 11 -8.29 7.44 20.46
C LEU A 11 -7.11 7.48 19.49
N VAL A 12 -6.00 8.13 19.88
CA VAL A 12 -4.79 8.20 19.07
C VAL A 12 -4.20 6.81 18.86
N SER A 13 -4.17 5.97 19.90
CA SER A 13 -3.67 4.59 19.78
C SER A 13 -4.51 3.75 18.81
N LEU A 14 -5.85 3.90 18.84
CA LEU A 14 -6.74 3.25 17.88
C LEU A 14 -6.46 3.72 16.45
N ALA A 15 -6.43 5.03 16.23
CA ALA A 15 -6.17 5.63 14.92
C ALA A 15 -4.81 5.19 14.35
N SER A 16 -3.74 5.27 15.14
CA SER A 16 -2.39 4.86 14.74
C SER A 16 -2.31 3.37 14.40
N GLY A 17 -2.99 2.50 15.17
CA GLY A 17 -3.04 1.07 14.89
C GLY A 17 -3.71 0.74 13.56
N ILE A 18 -4.78 1.48 13.21
CA ILE A 18 -5.46 1.34 11.91
C ILE A 18 -4.57 1.90 10.79
N ALA A 19 -4.05 3.12 10.95
CA ALA A 19 -3.24 3.81 9.95
C ALA A 19 -1.97 3.03 9.57
N SER A 20 -1.34 2.36 10.53
CA SER A 20 -0.14 1.53 10.33
C SER A 20 -0.42 0.12 9.82
N ASN A 21 -1.69 -0.25 9.59
CA ASN A 21 -2.10 -1.61 9.25
C ASN A 21 -1.62 -2.67 10.27
N HIS A 22 -1.62 -2.32 11.56
CA HIS A 22 -1.16 -3.21 12.62
C HIS A 22 -2.10 -4.44 12.74
N PRO A 23 -1.60 -5.68 12.90
CA PRO A 23 -2.42 -6.90 12.86
C PRO A 23 -3.59 -6.91 13.86
N ALA A 24 -3.41 -6.28 15.02
CA ALA A 24 -4.44 -6.20 16.05
C ALA A 24 -5.51 -5.08 15.81
N MET A 25 -5.27 -4.18 14.84
CA MET A 25 -6.14 -3.05 14.42
C MET A 25 -6.88 -2.30 15.53
N GLY A 26 -6.31 -2.21 16.74
CA GLY A 26 -6.91 -1.47 17.85
C GLY A 26 -8.22 -2.05 18.41
N GLN A 27 -8.56 -3.33 18.17
CA GLN A 27 -9.83 -3.91 18.63
C GLN A 27 -9.97 -3.86 20.17
N CYS A 28 -8.86 -4.04 20.89
CA CYS A 28 -8.81 -3.90 22.36
C CYS A 28 -9.09 -2.45 22.80
N GLN A 29 -8.56 -1.47 22.06
CA GLN A 29 -8.72 -0.04 22.30
C GLN A 29 -10.16 0.40 22.06
N LEU A 30 -10.84 -0.18 21.07
CA LEU A 30 -12.23 0.12 20.76
C LEU A 30 -13.16 -0.25 21.91
N LYS A 31 -12.96 -1.42 22.52
CA LYS A 31 -13.68 -1.82 23.74
C LYS A 31 -13.39 -0.90 24.93
N LYS A 32 -12.12 -0.49 25.09
CA LYS A 32 -11.68 0.43 26.15
C LYS A 32 -12.33 1.82 26.00
N LEU A 33 -12.40 2.35 24.79
CA LEU A 33 -13.03 3.64 24.49
C LEU A 33 -14.54 3.64 24.82
N ARG A 34 -15.23 2.55 24.47
CA ARG A 34 -16.64 2.36 24.84
C ARG A 34 -16.85 2.32 26.35
N SER A 35 -15.98 1.60 27.09
CA SER A 35 -16.05 1.60 28.56
C SER A 35 -15.74 2.94 29.21
N MET A 36 -15.04 3.84 28.50
CA MET A 36 -14.76 5.21 28.95
C MET A 36 -15.92 6.18 28.65
N GLY A 37 -17.02 5.72 28.03
CA GLY A 37 -18.16 6.57 27.68
C GLY A 37 -17.92 7.49 26.50
N ILE A 38 -16.89 7.23 25.69
CA ILE A 38 -16.64 7.98 24.46
C ILE A 38 -17.75 7.68 23.45
N THR A 39 -18.32 8.73 22.87
CA THR A 39 -19.42 8.60 21.90
C THR A 39 -18.94 7.88 20.64
N GLU A 40 -19.76 7.01 20.05
CA GLU A 40 -19.42 6.32 18.80
C GLU A 40 -19.01 7.32 17.70
N LYS A 41 -19.67 8.49 17.61
CA LYS A 41 -19.29 9.54 16.66
C LYS A 41 -17.82 9.98 16.75
N GLN A 42 -17.25 10.06 17.95
CA GLN A 42 -15.83 10.42 18.12
C GLN A 42 -14.90 9.29 17.68
N ILE A 43 -15.31 8.05 17.95
CA ILE A 43 -14.57 6.85 17.53
C ILE A 43 -14.62 6.74 16.01
N ASP A 44 -15.78 6.95 15.39
CA ASP A 44 -16.00 6.91 13.96
C ASP A 44 -15.12 7.92 13.22
N VAL A 45 -15.06 9.17 13.70
CA VAL A 45 -14.19 10.20 13.13
C VAL A 45 -12.72 9.78 13.18
N ALA A 46 -12.26 9.22 14.30
CA ALA A 46 -10.87 8.76 14.42
C ALA A 46 -10.56 7.60 13.46
N ILE A 47 -11.52 6.68 13.28
CA ILE A 47 -11.41 5.56 12.34
C ILE A 47 -11.40 6.06 10.89
N GLU A 48 -12.27 7.00 10.54
CA GLU A 48 -12.38 7.58 9.19
C GLU A 48 -11.07 8.25 8.78
N ILE A 49 -10.52 9.11 9.64
CA ILE A 49 -9.22 9.77 9.42
C ILE A 49 -8.11 8.73 9.23
N ALA A 50 -8.05 7.72 10.11
CA ALA A 50 -7.02 6.70 10.04
C ALA A 50 -7.08 5.85 8.76
N ARG A 51 -8.30 5.48 8.33
CA ARG A 51 -8.51 4.74 7.07
C ARG A 51 -8.11 5.58 5.87
N HIS A 52 -8.52 6.85 5.83
CA HIS A 52 -8.16 7.75 4.74
C HIS A 52 -6.64 7.85 4.57
N ILE A 53 -5.90 8.07 5.67
CA ILE A 53 -4.43 8.17 5.63
C ILE A 53 -3.79 6.87 5.14
N ARG A 54 -4.24 5.72 5.65
CA ARG A 54 -3.71 4.40 5.23
C ARG A 54 -3.94 4.17 3.75
N ASP A 55 -5.14 4.43 3.27
CA ASP A 55 -5.55 4.14 1.89
C ASP A 55 -4.84 5.12 0.92
N GLU A 56 -4.69 6.39 1.30
CA GLU A 56 -3.89 7.37 0.53
C GLU A 56 -2.41 6.97 0.47
N ALA A 57 -1.84 6.52 1.59
CA ALA A 57 -0.45 6.05 1.62
C ALA A 57 -0.24 4.82 0.73
N ALA A 58 -1.16 3.85 0.77
CA ALA A 58 -1.12 2.68 -0.11
C ALA A 58 -1.16 3.09 -1.59
N GLN A 59 -2.10 3.97 -1.97
CA GLN A 59 -2.20 4.47 -3.35
C GLN A 59 -0.90 5.13 -3.82
N LYS A 60 -0.26 5.97 -2.98
CA LYS A 60 1.01 6.60 -3.35
C LYS A 60 2.15 5.60 -3.52
N ILE A 61 2.17 4.54 -2.72
CA ILE A 61 3.15 3.46 -2.84
C ILE A 61 2.94 2.69 -4.14
N ASP A 62 1.71 2.30 -4.44
CA ASP A 62 1.37 1.59 -5.67
C ASP A 62 1.74 2.42 -6.90
N LEU A 63 1.39 3.71 -6.92
CA LEU A 63 1.78 4.64 -7.99
C LEU A 63 3.31 4.74 -8.14
N ALA A 64 4.07 4.71 -7.05
CA ALA A 64 5.54 4.75 -7.12
C ALA A 64 6.10 3.46 -7.76
N PHE A 65 5.50 2.30 -7.48
CA PHE A 65 5.87 1.03 -8.12
C PHE A 65 5.52 1.01 -9.60
N ASP A 66 4.30 1.43 -9.96
CA ASP A 66 3.86 1.48 -11.36
C ASP A 66 4.77 2.38 -12.19
N ASN A 67 5.09 3.58 -11.70
CA ASN A 67 6.03 4.49 -12.35
C ASN A 67 7.43 3.88 -12.53
N ALA A 68 7.92 3.10 -11.57
CA ALA A 68 9.22 2.44 -11.66
C ALA A 68 9.22 1.30 -12.70
N LEU A 69 8.11 0.58 -12.86
CA LEU A 69 7.93 -0.44 -13.90
C LEU A 69 7.84 0.18 -15.29
N ASP A 70 7.05 1.24 -15.46
CA ASP A 70 6.90 1.96 -16.73
C ASP A 70 8.20 2.64 -17.17
N SER A 71 8.98 3.17 -16.23
CA SER A 71 10.31 3.73 -16.50
C SER A 71 11.28 2.68 -17.04
N LYS A 72 11.12 1.40 -16.69
CA LYS A 72 11.90 0.30 -17.27
C LYS A 72 11.41 -0.11 -18.66
N ALA A 73 10.13 0.05 -18.97
CA ALA A 73 9.58 -0.23 -20.30
C ALA A 73 10.01 0.81 -21.36
N SER A 74 10.27 2.06 -20.95
CA SER A 74 10.73 3.10 -21.88
C SER A 74 12.20 2.98 -22.31
N ASN A 75 12.99 2.11 -21.68
CA ASN A 75 14.40 1.88 -22.05
C ASN A 75 14.58 0.76 -23.09
N THR A 76 13.48 0.30 -23.71
CA THR A 76 13.49 -0.73 -24.76
C THR A 76 12.94 -0.21 -26.10
N LYS A 77 13.14 1.07 -26.42
CA LYS A 77 13.01 1.56 -27.80
C LYS A 77 14.38 1.70 -28.45
N GLN A 78 14.89 0.58 -28.97
CA GLN A 78 15.71 0.64 -30.18
C GLN A 78 14.80 0.25 -31.36
N PRO A 79 14.52 1.16 -32.31
CA PRO A 79 13.88 0.78 -33.54
C PRO A 79 14.95 0.17 -34.44
N ASN A 80 14.86 -1.12 -34.75
CA ASN A 80 15.47 -1.60 -35.98
C ASN A 80 14.44 -2.39 -36.77
N SER A 81 13.84 -1.67 -37.70
CA SER A 81 13.16 -2.22 -38.86
C SER A 81 14.18 -2.92 -39.75
N THR A 82 14.11 -4.24 -39.82
CA THR A 82 14.38 -4.97 -41.07
C THR A 82 13.62 -6.27 -41.07
N ALA A 83 12.73 -6.40 -42.04
CA ALA A 83 12.13 -7.66 -42.43
C ALA A 83 13.22 -8.64 -42.87
N GLN A 84 13.29 -9.82 -42.25
CA GLN A 84 13.73 -11.07 -42.86
C GLN A 84 13.35 -12.19 -41.88
N SER A 85 12.27 -12.92 -42.16
CA SER A 85 12.33 -14.15 -42.96
C SER A 85 13.18 -15.21 -42.30
N CYS A 86 12.48 -16.25 -41.85
CA CYS A 86 12.89 -17.64 -41.87
C CYS A 86 14.23 -18.01 -41.23
N CYS A 87 14.12 -18.84 -40.19
CA CYS A 87 14.98 -20.00 -39.96
C CYS A 87 16.12 -20.12 -40.97
N SER A 88 17.31 -19.66 -40.59
CA SER A 88 18.51 -19.88 -41.40
C SER A 88 19.30 -21.01 -40.74
N SER A 89 19.36 -22.11 -41.48
CA SER A 89 19.91 -23.41 -41.12
C SER A 89 21.28 -23.33 -40.46
N THR A 90 21.42 -23.91 -39.27
CA THR A 90 22.72 -24.34 -38.77
C THR A 90 23.07 -25.66 -39.47
N ASP A 91 24.24 -25.70 -40.10
CA ASP A 91 24.83 -26.86 -40.79
C ASP A 91 25.27 -27.97 -39.82
N SER A 92 24.40 -28.33 -38.88
CA SER A 92 24.56 -29.41 -37.90
C SER A 92 23.18 -29.68 -37.30
N GLY A 93 22.41 -30.56 -37.94
CA GLY A 93 20.98 -30.80 -37.70
C GLY A 93 20.61 -31.09 -36.24
N THR A 94 20.27 -30.04 -35.50
CA THR A 94 19.58 -30.16 -34.20
C THR A 94 18.48 -29.09 -34.15
N PRO A 95 17.19 -29.47 -34.05
CA PRO A 95 16.11 -28.50 -33.85
C PRO A 95 16.24 -27.86 -32.47
N CYS A 96 16.03 -26.54 -32.41
CA CYS A 96 15.99 -25.78 -31.17
C CYS A 96 14.84 -26.27 -30.27
N CYS A 97 15.17 -26.64 -29.03
CA CYS A 97 14.25 -26.65 -27.90
C CYS A 97 14.43 -25.35 -27.10
#